data_AF-A0A800DG54-F1
#
_entry.id   AF-A0A800DG54-F1
#
_cell.length_a   1.000
_cell.length_b   1.000
_cell.length_c   1.000
_cell.angle_alpha   90.00
_cell.angle_beta   90.00
_cell.angle_gamma   90.00
#
_symmetry.space_group_name_H-M   'P 1'
#
loop_
_entity.id
_entity.type
_entity.pdbx_description
1 polymer ?
#
loop_
_entity_poly.entity_id
_entity_poly.type
_entity_poly.pdbx_seq_one_letter_code
_entity_poly.pdbx_strand_id
1 'polypeptide(L)' 'MPKPSGIVAFLTDFGLKDPYVGVVKGVILSRCPHAKIVDLTHEVEPQNL' A
#
# COMPACT_ATOMS: atom_id res chain seq x y z
N MET A 1 -19.49 16.49 4.58
CA MET A 1 -18.51 15.63 3.87
C MET A 1 -18.59 14.23 4.47
N PRO A 2 -18.61 13.15 3.68
CA PRO A 2 -18.59 11.80 4.25
C PRO A 2 -17.31 11.59 5.05
N LYS A 3 -17.40 10.86 6.16
CA LYS A 3 -16.24 10.48 6.96
C LYS A 3 -15.33 9.58 6.11
N PRO A 4 -13.99 9.74 6.15
CA PRO A 4 -13.08 8.84 5.44
C PRO A 4 -13.31 7.39 5.86
N SER A 5 -13.29 6.46 4.90
CA SER A 5 -13.53 5.02 5.14
C SER A 5 -12.40 4.33 5.91
N GLY A 6 -11.21 4.95 5.97
CA GLY A 6 -10.02 4.37 6.60
C GLY A 6 -9.36 3.25 5.78
N ILE A 7 -9.74 3.07 4.51
CA ILE A 7 -9.18 2.03 3.64
C ILE A 7 -8.11 2.64 2.72
N VAL A 8 -6.97 1.96 2.60
CA VAL A 8 -5.92 2.26 1.63
C VAL A 8 -5.81 1.08 0.68
N ALA A 9 -6.30 1.22 -0.56
CA ALA A 9 -6.03 0.28 -1.63
C ALA A 9 -4.62 0.55 -2.16
N PHE A 10 -3.73 -0.45 -2.14
CA PHE A 10 -2.31 -0.28 -2.41
C PHE A 10 -1.88 -1.11 -3.61
N LEU A 11 -1.28 -0.45 -4.61
CA LEU A 11 -0.76 -1.05 -5.84
C LEU A 11 0.63 -0.48 -6.10
N THR A 12 1.57 -1.34 -6.50
CA THR A 12 2.94 -0.95 -6.84
C THR A 12 3.54 -1.90 -7.89
N ASP A 13 4.68 -1.53 -8.45
CA ASP A 13 5.54 -2.36 -9.31
C ASP A 13 6.82 -2.84 -8.58
N PHE A 14 6.86 -2.74 -7.25
CA PHE A 14 8.03 -3.09 -6.43
C PHE A 14 8.38 -4.60 -6.44
N GLY A 15 7.43 -5.46 -6.81
CA GLY A 15 7.50 -6.88 -6.51
C GLY A 15 7.47 -7.16 -5.00
N LEU A 16 7.70 -8.42 -4.66
CA LEU A 16 7.75 -8.91 -3.27
C LEU A 16 9.13 -9.45 -2.87
N LYS A 17 10.13 -9.31 -3.75
CA LYS A 17 11.51 -9.75 -3.49
C LYS A 17 12.24 -8.82 -2.52
N ASP A 18 11.90 -7.54 -2.55
CA ASP A 18 12.51 -6.49 -1.75
C ASP A 18 11.53 -5.98 -0.68
N PRO A 19 12.02 -5.34 0.41
CA PRO A 19 11.19 -5.00 1.57
C PRO A 19 10.26 -3.78 1.37
N TYR A 20 10.24 -3.16 0.19
CA TYR A 20 9.60 -1.86 -0.03
C TYR A 20 8.10 -1.84 0.31
N VAL A 21 7.36 -2.90 -0.06
CA VAL A 21 5.94 -3.05 0.30
C VAL A 21 5.76 -2.99 1.82
N GLY A 22 6.63 -3.70 2.57
CA GLY A 22 6.62 -3.70 4.03
C GLY A 22 6.95 -2.34 4.63
N VAL A 23 7.95 -1.65 4.08
CA VAL A 23 8.35 -0.30 4.52
C VAL A 23 7.19 0.70 4.38
N VAL A 24 6.53 0.70 3.21
CA VAL A 24 5.39 1.61 2.97
C VAL A 24 4.23 1.29 3.93
N LYS A 25 3.89 0.02 4.11
CA LYS A 25 2.86 -0.40 5.08
C LYS A 25 3.20 0.03 6.49
N GLY A 26 4.45 -0.11 6.91
CA GLY A 26 4.94 0.35 8.21
C GLY A 26 4.76 1.86 8.40
N VAL A 27 5.12 2.66 7.40
CA VAL A 27 4.91 4.12 7.44
C VAL A 27 3.43 4.46 7.52
N ILE A 28 2.58 3.84 6.70
CA ILE A 28 1.12 4.06 6.74
C ILE A 28 0.57 3.76 8.14
N LEU A 29 0.87 2.60 8.69
CA LEU A 29 0.35 2.18 10.00
C LEU A 29 0.94 3.01 11.16
N SER A 30 2.15 3.55 11.03
CA SER A 30 2.71 4.46 12.03
C SER A 30 1.98 5.80 12.10
N ARG A 31 1.47 6.30 10.97
CA ARG A 31 0.76 7.59 10.85
C ARG A 31 -0.74 7.45 11.04
N CYS A 32 -1.30 6.34 10.55
CA CYS A 32 -2.71 6.02 10.60
C CYS A 32 -2.89 4.59 11.16
N PRO A 33 -2.78 4.39 12.48
CA PRO A 33 -2.81 3.05 13.10
C PRO A 33 -4.10 2.25 12.85
N HIS A 34 -5.19 2.94 12.49
CA HIS A 34 -6.48 2.32 12.19
C HIS A 34 -6.75 2.13 10.70
N ALA A 35 -5.78 2.43 9.83
CA ALA A 35 -5.93 2.22 8.39
C ALA A 35 -6.02 0.73 8.08
N LYS A 36 -6.96 0.35 7.21
CA LYS A 36 -7.02 -0.98 6.61
C LYS A 36 -6.34 -0.93 5.24
N ILE A 37 -5.19 -1.59 5.13
CA ILE A 37 -4.46 -1.70 3.86
C ILE A 37 -4.99 -2.90 3.10
N VAL A 38 -5.35 -2.71 1.83
CA VAL A 38 -5.79 -3.74 0.90
C VAL A 38 -4.85 -3.74 -0.29
N ASP A 39 -4.01 -4.76 -0.41
CA ASP A 39 -3.14 -4.89 -1.57
C ASP A 39 -3.96 -5.33 -2.77
N LEU A 40 -3.83 -4.59 -3.88
CA LEU A 40 -4.39 -5.00 -5.16
C LEU A 40 -3.42 -5.95 -5.85
N THR A 41 -2.20 -5.48 -6.08
CA THR A 41 -1.05 -6.28 -6.52
C THR A 41 0.23 -5.46 -6.34
N HIS A 42 1.35 -6.15 -6.15
CA HIS A 42 2.69 -5.56 -6.16
C HIS A 42 3.53 -6.08 -7.33
N GLU A 43 2.94 -6.90 -8.19
CA GLU A 43 3.61 -7.62 -9.28
C GLU A 43 3.36 -6.96 -10.64
N VAL A 44 3.03 -5.67 -10.65
CA VAL A 44 2.99 -4.90 -11.90
C VAL A 44 4.40 -4.89 -12.50
N GLU A 45 4.50 -5.06 -13.81
CA GLU A 45 5.77 -4.94 -14.50
C GLU A 45 6.38 -3.55 -14.25
N PRO A 46 7.65 -3.45 -13.84
CA PRO A 46 8.28 -2.17 -13.58
C PRO A 46 8.16 -1.22 -14.77
N GLN A 47 7.69 0.01 -14.51
CA GLN A 47 7.54 1.09 -15.50
C GLN A 47 6.55 0.82 -16.65
N ASN A 48 5.66 -0.18 -16.51
CA ASN A 48 4.58 -0.41 -17.47
C ASN A 48 3.37 0.49 -17.11
N LEU A 49 3.03 1.43 -18.00
CA LEU A 49 2.00 2.48 -17.82
C LEU A 49 0.65 2.10 -18.45
#